data_AF-A0A5A8F6B6-F1
#
_entry.id   AF-A0A5A8F6B6-F1
#
_cell.length_a   1.000
_cell.length_b   1.000
_cell.length_c   1.000
_cell.angle_alpha   90.00
_cell.angle_beta   90.00
_cell.angle_gamma   90.00
#
_symmetry.space_group_name_H-M   'P 1'
#
loop_
_entity.id
_entity.type
_entity.pdbx_description
1 polymer ?
#
loop_
_entity_poly.entity_id
_entity_poly.type
_entity_poly.pdbx_seq_one_letter_code
_entity_poly.pdbx_strand_id
1 'polypeptide(L)'
;MFMLNKKAFTLIELMIAILIFLIAILGLVPAFINAVKINKINEVRDKAYLALNKKLIEIESMDFNSLANDNGTITIDNTDYNYTINVIDDSSSIGKLKKVVVTVKWTKPYYNEENSISGTIYVRAKNE
;
A
#
# COMPACT_ATOMS: atom_id res chain seq x y z
N MET A 1 -21.23 -4.15 -65.33
CA MET A 1 -20.03 -4.32 -64.48
C MET A 1 -19.83 -3.03 -63.71
N PHE A 2 -20.16 -3.01 -62.42
CA PHE A 2 -20.06 -1.80 -61.59
C PHE A 2 -18.59 -1.52 -61.28
N MET A 3 -18.04 -0.42 -61.80
CA MET A 3 -16.71 0.03 -61.41
C MET A 3 -16.78 0.52 -59.96
N LEU A 4 -16.18 -0.22 -59.04
CA LEU A 4 -15.95 0.26 -57.67
C LEU A 4 -14.95 1.42 -57.72
N ASN A 5 -15.44 2.63 -57.53
CA ASN A 5 -14.63 3.84 -57.40
C ASN A 5 -13.86 3.81 -56.07
N LYS A 6 -12.65 3.24 -56.06
CA LYS A 6 -11.77 3.27 -54.88
C LYS A 6 -10.99 4.58 -54.86
N LYS A 7 -11.62 5.66 -54.39
CA LYS A 7 -10.89 6.90 -54.07
C LYS A 7 -9.93 6.61 -52.91
N ALA A 8 -8.63 6.67 -53.19
CA ALA A 8 -7.60 6.62 -52.17
C ALA A 8 -7.68 7.88 -51.29
N PHE A 9 -7.37 7.72 -50.01
CA PHE A 9 -7.36 8.77 -48.98
C PHE A 9 -6.50 9.96 -49.45
N THR A 10 -7.00 11.18 -49.30
CA THR A 10 -6.23 12.37 -49.71
C THR A 10 -5.13 12.69 -48.69
N LEU A 11 -4.04 13.32 -49.14
CA LEU A 11 -2.94 13.74 -48.25
C LEU A 11 -3.45 14.71 -47.16
N ILE A 12 -4.40 15.57 -47.51
CA ILE A 12 -5.01 16.52 -46.57
C ILE A 12 -5.87 15.80 -45.52
N GLU A 13 -6.63 14.77 -45.88
CA GLU A 13 -7.36 13.96 -44.91
C GLU A 13 -6.40 13.24 -43.96
N LEU A 14 -5.24 12.77 -44.43
CA LEU A 14 -4.22 12.16 -43.56
C LEU A 14 -3.67 13.16 -42.54
N MET A 15 -3.36 14.38 -42.99
CA MET A 15 -2.90 15.45 -42.10
C MET A 15 -3.95 15.82 -41.06
N ILE A 16 -5.22 15.94 -41.47
CA ILE A 16 -6.33 16.22 -40.57
C ILE A 16 -6.57 15.06 -39.59
N ALA A 17 -6.50 13.81 -40.05
CA ALA A 17 -6.64 12.63 -39.21
C ALA A 17 -5.54 12.55 -38.14
N ILE A 18 -4.28 12.80 -38.52
CA ILE A 18 -3.16 12.86 -37.56
C ILE A 18 -3.36 14.01 -36.57
N LEU A 19 -3.82 15.18 -37.02
CA LEU A 19 -4.11 16.31 -36.13
C LEU A 19 -5.17 15.96 -35.08
N ILE A 20 -6.29 15.37 -35.51
CA ILE A 20 -7.36 14.94 -34.59
C ILE A 20 -6.84 13.87 -33.62
N PHE A 21 -6.05 12.92 -34.11
CA PHE A 21 -5.45 11.87 -33.31
C PHE A 21 -4.48 12.43 -32.24
N LEU A 22 -3.66 13.42 -32.59
CA LEU A 22 -2.76 14.08 -31.65
C LEU A 22 -3.53 14.77 -30.52
N ILE A 23 -4.62 15.48 -30.86
CA ILE A 23 -5.50 16.11 -29.85
C ILE A 23 -6.11 15.05 -28.94
N ALA A 24 -6.52 13.90 -29.49
CA ALA A 24 -7.08 12.81 -28.71
C ALA A 24 -6.07 12.19 -27.73
N ILE A 25 -4.80 12.00 -28.14
CA ILE A 25 -3.77 11.42 -27.26
C ILE A 25 -3.43 12.32 -26.07
N LEU A 26 -3.51 13.65 -26.22
CA LEU A 26 -3.26 14.56 -25.11
C LEU A 26 -4.18 14.30 -23.90
N GLY A 27 -5.39 13.79 -24.15
CA GLY A 27 -6.32 13.38 -23.10
C GLY A 27 -5.84 12.18 -22.25
N LEU A 28 -4.87 11.40 -22.72
CA LEU A 28 -4.36 10.21 -22.01
C LEU A 28 -3.26 10.53 -21.00
N VAL A 29 -2.54 11.65 -21.17
CA VAL A 29 -1.46 12.09 -20.26
C VAL A 29 -1.89 12.08 -18.78
N PRO A 30 -3.03 12.65 -18.36
CA PRO A 30 -3.44 12.61 -16.96
C PRO A 30 -3.69 11.18 -16.45
N ALA A 31 -4.15 10.26 -17.30
CA ALA A 31 -4.35 8.86 -16.92
C ALA A 31 -3.02 8.18 -16.57
N PHE A 32 -1.97 8.42 -17.37
CA PHE A 32 -0.62 7.90 -17.10
C PHE A 32 -0.04 8.46 -15.80
N ILE A 33 -0.19 9.76 -15.56
CA ILE A 33 0.28 10.40 -14.31
C ILE A 33 -0.42 9.77 -13.09
N ASN A 34 -1.74 9.58 -13.18
CA ASN A 34 -2.50 8.96 -12.10
C ASN A 34 -2.09 7.50 -11.87
N ALA A 35 -1.85 6.73 -12.93
CA ALA A 35 -1.37 5.35 -12.82
C ALA A 35 -0.04 5.28 -12.07
N VAL A 36 0.93 6.14 -12.41
CA VAL A 36 2.23 6.21 -11.71
C VAL A 36 2.05 6.57 -10.23
N LYS A 37 1.22 7.58 -9.93
CA LYS A 37 0.94 7.99 -8.54
C LYS A 37 0.33 6.84 -7.72
N ILE A 38 -0.68 6.18 -8.27
CA ILE A 38 -1.36 5.05 -7.61
C ILE A 38 -0.37 3.90 -7.37
N ASN A 39 0.46 3.57 -8.36
CA ASN A 39 1.47 2.53 -8.22
C ASN A 39 2.44 2.85 -7.08
N LYS A 40 2.91 4.10 -6.97
CA LYS A 40 3.81 4.48 -5.89
C LYS A 40 3.13 4.47 -4.51
N ILE A 41 1.85 4.86 -4.44
CA ILE A 41 1.06 4.78 -3.21
C ILE A 41 0.91 3.31 -2.76
N ASN A 42 0.62 2.41 -3.71
CA ASN A 42 0.50 0.99 -3.44
C ASN A 42 1.83 0.38 -3.00
N GLU A 43 2.94 0.72 -3.65
CA GLU A 43 4.28 0.26 -3.26
C GLU A 43 4.61 0.60 -1.80
N VAL A 44 4.37 1.86 -1.38
CA VAL A 44 4.59 2.29 0.01
C VAL A 44 3.65 1.56 0.98
N ARG A 45 2.38 1.36 0.59
CA ARG A 45 1.42 0.60 1.39
C ARG A 45 1.87 -0.85 1.57
N ASP A 46 2.31 -1.52 0.52
CA ASP A 46 2.75 -2.91 0.57
C ASP A 46 4.00 -3.07 1.46
N LYS A 47 4.90 -2.08 1.44
CA LYS A 47 6.03 -1.99 2.39
C LYS A 47 5.58 -1.77 3.83
N ALA A 48 4.55 -0.95 4.06
CA ALA A 48 3.95 -0.81 5.40
C ALA A 48 3.32 -2.12 5.90
N TYR A 49 2.66 -2.89 5.02
CA TYR A 49 2.20 -4.25 5.34
C TYR A 49 3.36 -5.18 5.70
N LEU A 50 4.46 -5.12 4.95
CA LEU A 50 5.66 -5.90 5.27
C LEU A 50 6.24 -5.52 6.64
N ALA A 51 6.31 -4.22 6.95
CA ALA A 51 6.72 -3.71 8.25
C ALA A 51 5.82 -4.23 9.38
N LEU A 52 4.50 -4.17 9.20
CA LEU A 52 3.53 -4.71 10.14
C LEU A 52 3.74 -6.21 10.37
N ASN A 53 3.83 -7.00 9.31
CA ASN A 53 4.03 -8.45 9.40
C ASN A 53 5.33 -8.82 10.10
N LYS A 54 6.43 -8.11 9.81
CA LYS A 54 7.70 -8.31 10.52
C LYS A 54 7.54 -8.10 12.01
N LYS A 55 6.85 -7.04 12.43
CA LYS A 55 6.57 -6.79 13.85
C LYS A 55 5.65 -7.82 14.48
N LEU A 56 4.62 -8.28 13.78
CA LEU A 56 3.74 -9.33 14.28
C LEU A 56 4.51 -10.64 14.52
N ILE A 57 5.36 -11.04 13.57
CA ILE A 57 6.22 -12.24 13.70
C ILE A 57 7.22 -12.09 14.85
N GLU A 58 7.82 -10.91 15.01
CA GLU A 58 8.71 -10.60 16.13
C GLU A 58 7.98 -10.82 17.47
N ILE A 59 6.75 -10.31 17.59
CA ILE A 59 5.92 -10.46 18.80
C ILE A 59 5.49 -11.91 19.02
N GLU A 60 5.17 -12.66 17.96
CA GLU A 60 4.85 -14.10 18.07
C GLU A 60 6.04 -14.92 18.58
N SER A 61 7.26 -14.45 18.32
CA SER A 61 8.49 -15.10 18.82
C SER A 61 8.89 -14.69 20.24
N MET A 62 8.28 -13.63 20.80
CA MET A 62 8.58 -13.15 22.14
C MET A 62 7.90 -14.02 23.21
N ASP A 63 8.58 -14.16 24.35
CA ASP A 63 7.97 -14.79 25.52
C ASP A 63 6.79 -13.95 26.05
N PHE A 64 5.77 -14.62 26.55
CA PHE A 64 4.53 -14.00 27.05
C PHE A 64 4.80 -12.91 28.10
N ASN A 65 5.77 -13.13 29.00
CA ASN A 65 6.12 -12.19 30.06
C ASN A 65 6.90 -10.96 29.55
N SER A 66 7.55 -11.08 28.39
CA SER A 66 8.35 -10.03 27.75
C SER A 66 7.50 -9.05 26.94
N LEU A 67 6.25 -9.41 26.63
CA LEU A 67 5.32 -8.56 25.89
C LEU A 67 4.93 -7.32 26.68
N ALA A 68 5.31 -6.16 26.16
CA ALA A 68 5.02 -4.83 26.70
C ALA A 68 4.69 -3.84 25.58
N ASN A 69 4.15 -2.68 25.98
CA ASN A 69 3.96 -1.56 25.06
C ASN A 69 5.31 -1.08 24.53
N ASP A 70 5.37 -0.80 23.24
CA ASP A 70 6.59 -0.34 22.58
C ASP A 70 6.24 0.60 21.41
N ASN A 71 7.18 1.44 21.01
CA ASN A 71 7.06 2.25 19.82
C ASN A 71 8.45 2.50 19.23
N GLY A 72 8.49 2.74 17.92
CA GLY A 72 9.75 3.01 17.27
C GLY A 72 9.58 3.12 15.77
N THR A 73 10.69 2.90 15.07
CA THR A 73 10.75 2.99 13.62
C THR A 73 11.33 1.71 13.06
N ILE A 74 10.75 1.22 11.96
CA ILE A 74 11.28 0.11 11.17
C ILE A 74 11.56 0.60 9.76
N THR A 75 12.79 0.38 9.30
CA THR A 75 13.21 0.77 7.95
C THR A 75 13.00 -0.38 6.97
N ILE A 76 12.26 -0.13 5.88
CA ILE A 76 12.06 -1.05 4.76
C ILE A 76 12.49 -0.32 3.48
N ASP A 77 13.49 -0.85 2.77
CA ASP A 77 14.05 -0.27 1.54
C ASP A 77 14.31 1.24 1.65
N ASN A 78 15.10 1.64 2.65
CA ASN A 78 15.47 3.03 2.94
C ASN A 78 14.28 3.97 3.25
N THR A 79 13.11 3.41 3.56
CA THR A 79 11.94 4.16 4.00
C THR A 79 11.60 3.78 5.43
N ASP A 80 11.42 4.80 6.27
CA ASP A 80 11.12 4.64 7.68
C ASP A 80 9.61 4.59 7.92
N TYR A 81 9.17 3.58 8.67
CA TYR A 81 7.78 3.39 9.08
C TYR A 81 7.70 3.43 10.60
N ASN A 82 6.88 4.31 11.14
CA ASN A 82 6.69 4.40 12.58
C ASN A 82 5.73 3.33 13.04
N TYR A 83 6.05 2.62 14.12
CA TYR A 83 5.18 1.59 14.68
C TYR A 83 4.84 1.89 16.14
N THR A 84 3.72 1.34 16.59
CA THR A 84 3.29 1.33 17.99
C THR A 84 2.71 -0.03 18.31
N ILE A 85 3.16 -0.63 19.41
CA ILE A 85 2.71 -1.89 19.97
C ILE A 85 1.94 -1.56 21.25
N ASN A 86 0.68 -1.96 21.29
CA ASN A 86 -0.18 -1.83 22.46
C ASN A 86 -0.57 -3.23 22.96
N VAL A 87 -0.10 -3.58 24.15
CA VAL A 87 -0.35 -4.83 24.84
C VAL A 87 -1.39 -4.60 25.91
N ILE A 88 -2.50 -5.32 25.81
CA ILE A 88 -3.61 -5.30 26.75
C ILE A 88 -3.66 -6.67 27.41
N ASP A 89 -3.42 -6.69 28.72
CA ASP A 89 -3.52 -7.89 29.54
C ASP A 89 -4.99 -8.22 29.78
N ASP A 90 -5.41 -9.42 29.35
CA ASP A 90 -6.72 -9.99 29.69
C ASP A 90 -6.52 -11.11 30.71
N SER A 91 -6.11 -10.71 31.93
CA SER A 91 -5.88 -11.61 33.05
C SER A 91 -7.16 -12.19 33.66
N SER A 92 -8.33 -11.80 33.15
CA SER A 92 -9.65 -12.23 33.63
C SER A 92 -10.18 -13.48 32.91
N SER A 93 -9.51 -13.89 31.83
CA SER A 93 -9.89 -15.04 31.00
C SER A 93 -9.28 -16.36 31.50
N ILE A 94 -9.97 -17.48 31.26
CA ILE A 94 -9.48 -18.84 31.57
C ILE A 94 -8.25 -19.11 30.69
N GLY A 95 -7.07 -18.94 31.27
CA GLY A 95 -5.78 -18.94 30.56
C GLY A 95 -5.26 -17.51 30.39
N LYS A 96 -4.05 -17.23 30.91
CA LYS A 96 -3.43 -15.90 30.82
C LYS A 96 -3.26 -15.52 29.34
N LEU A 97 -4.00 -14.52 28.88
CA LEU A 97 -3.99 -14.03 27.51
C LEU A 97 -3.57 -12.56 27.47
N LYS A 98 -2.81 -12.21 26.42
CA LYS A 98 -2.48 -10.82 26.07
C LYS A 98 -2.98 -10.54 24.67
N LYS A 99 -3.75 -9.47 24.52
CA LYS A 99 -4.11 -8.91 23.20
C LYS A 99 -3.04 -7.91 22.81
N VAL A 100 -2.40 -8.13 21.67
CA VAL A 100 -1.36 -7.23 21.15
C VAL A 100 -1.88 -6.58 19.87
N VAL A 101 -1.92 -5.25 19.85
CA VAL A 101 -2.29 -4.44 18.69
C VAL A 101 -1.05 -3.72 18.19
N VAL A 102 -0.62 -4.05 16.99
CA VAL A 102 0.48 -3.37 16.30
C VAL A 102 -0.12 -2.40 15.30
N THR A 103 0.30 -1.15 15.34
CA THR A 103 -0.09 -0.12 14.36
C THR A 103 1.15 0.42 13.69
N VAL A 104 1.16 0.42 12.36
CA VAL A 104 2.21 1.02 11.54
C VAL A 104 1.66 2.25 10.84
N LYS A 105 2.42 3.34 10.86
CA LYS A 105 2.07 4.65 10.30
C LYS A 105 3.09 5.09 9.26
N TRP A 106 2.60 5.71 8.20
CA TRP A 106 3.42 6.29 7.13
C TRP A 106 2.73 7.47 6.47
N THR A 107 3.50 8.33 5.79
CA THR A 107 2.95 9.41 4.98
C THR A 107 2.75 8.94 3.54
N LYS A 108 1.57 9.16 2.97
CA LYS A 108 1.30 8.88 1.56
C LYS A 108 2.17 9.76 0.66
N PRO A 109 2.80 9.21 -0.38
CA PRO A 109 3.47 10.03 -1.38
C PRO A 109 2.44 10.91 -2.10
N TYR A 110 2.83 12.12 -2.48
CA TYR A 110 2.03 13.13 -3.20
C TYR A 110 0.87 13.81 -2.44
N TYR A 111 0.46 13.31 -1.26
CA TYR A 111 -0.71 13.83 -0.56
C TYR A 111 -0.43 14.40 0.83
N ASN A 112 0.79 14.28 1.38
CA ASN A 112 1.15 14.71 2.76
C ASN A 112 0.15 14.23 3.84
N GLU A 113 -0.60 13.16 3.54
CA GLU A 113 -1.58 12.55 4.42
C GLU A 113 -0.93 11.40 5.17
N GLU A 114 -1.06 11.36 6.49
CA GLU A 114 -0.70 10.18 7.28
C GLU A 114 -1.73 9.07 7.02
N ASN A 115 -1.24 7.84 6.87
CA ASN A 115 -2.03 6.63 6.89
C ASN A 115 -1.49 5.66 7.90
N SER A 116 -2.35 4.72 8.30
CA SER A 116 -1.99 3.70 9.25
C SER A 116 -2.63 2.38 8.89
N ILE A 117 -2.00 1.31 9.36
CA ILE A 117 -2.54 -0.03 9.33
C ILE A 117 -2.30 -0.70 10.67
N SER A 118 -3.29 -1.46 11.13
CA SER A 118 -3.19 -2.19 12.39
C SER A 118 -3.40 -3.68 12.19
N GLY A 119 -2.59 -4.47 12.90
CA GLY A 119 -2.75 -5.91 13.07
C GLY A 119 -3.01 -6.22 14.53
N THR A 120 -3.81 -7.25 14.80
CA THR A 120 -4.09 -7.73 16.18
C THR A 120 -3.76 -9.20 16.26
N ILE A 121 -3.04 -9.58 17.31
CA ILE A 121 -2.78 -10.98 17.66
C ILE A 121 -3.10 -11.21 19.14
N TYR A 122 -3.35 -12.47 19.48
CA TYR A 122 -3.59 -12.92 20.85
C TYR A 122 -2.50 -13.91 21.22
N VAL A 123 -1.75 -13.60 22.29
CA VAL A 123 -0.69 -14.47 22.79
C VAL A 123 -1.14 -15.09 24.10
N ARG A 124 -0.98 -16.41 24.23
CA ARG A 124 -1.26 -17.16 25.46
C ARG A 124 0.02 -17.44 26.22
N ALA A 125 -0.05 -17.47 27.55
CA ALA A 125 1.01 -18.04 28.34
C ALA A 125 1.17 -19.54 27.98
N LYS A 126 2.41 -20.00 27.79
CA LYS A 126 2.68 -21.44 27.75
C LYS A 126 2.49 -21.98 29.17
N ASN A 127 1.71 -23.04 29.32
CA ASN A 127 1.64 -23.76 30.59
C ASN A 127 3.01 -24.42 30.80
N GLU A 128 3.65 -24.13 31.94
CA GLU A 128 4.76 -24.93 32.47
C GLU A 128 4.27 -26.32 32.87
#